data_AF-A0A7V9QQ01-F1
#
_entry.id   AF-A0A7V9QQ01-F1
#
_cell.length_a   1.000
_cell.length_b   1.000
_cell.length_c   1.000
_cell.angle_alpha   90.00
_cell.angle_beta   90.00
_cell.angle_gamma   90.00
#
_symmetry.space_group_name_H-M   'P 1'
#
loop_
_entity.id
_entity.type
_entity.pdbx_description
1 polymer ?
#
loop_
_entity_poly.entity_id
_entity_poly.type
_entity_poly.pdbx_seq_one_letter_code
_entity_poly.pdbx_strand_id
1 'polypeptide(L)'
;MQDIPLERRIPALGVHHKHQPKRLVSLVVFLVAAIGAVQFANPVLERRPFAMFMAKPIPQVEPSADAFGTSGEVLLKFSMPGREVEYPLAVHGDPAMLSYEWIRLGSEKSSTAARPLRGDKVVSPMAAGFYRLRLVRGDVRRLVDGLTLAVLVPFGRKEGDMLNGYRIGTYLGERLSGRRTPPEGFLEITQADLGLQITKHLKVSDFLTHDSQDAWPKYAAVSPRLLDKLELVIAEISSWRGSDIPVALDMDVHSGFRSPDHNRQVRRAARDSQHQYGDAADVTIDANGDGRISVMDSKMVGLAVEIVELKHPELVGGLGLYTSRRSGSYVHIDARGQRVRWRG
;
A
#
# COMPACT_ATOMS: atom_id res chain seq x y z
N MET A 1 -9.96 -77.46 -62.34
CA MET A 1 -9.02 -77.53 -63.48
C MET A 1 -9.44 -76.43 -64.44
N GLN A 2 -8.87 -75.23 -64.38
CA GLN A 2 -7.48 -74.79 -64.65
C GLN A 2 -7.33 -74.26 -66.08
N ASP A 3 -6.61 -73.13 -66.16
CA ASP A 3 -6.09 -72.38 -67.32
C ASP A 3 -7.15 -71.67 -68.21
N ILE A 4 -7.18 -70.32 -68.37
CA ILE A 4 -6.19 -69.34 -68.93
C ILE A 4 -6.14 -69.48 -70.49
N PRO A 5 -6.00 -68.45 -71.38
CA PRO A 5 -5.57 -67.02 -71.22
C PRO A 5 -6.28 -65.91 -72.09
N LEU A 6 -5.80 -64.64 -71.97
CA LEU A 6 -5.49 -63.57 -72.99
C LEU A 6 -6.50 -63.16 -74.12
N GLU A 7 -6.40 -62.05 -74.87
CA GLU A 7 -5.97 -60.62 -74.67
C GLU A 7 -6.21 -59.84 -76.02
N ARG A 8 -6.31 -58.49 -75.97
CA ARG A 8 -6.18 -57.50 -77.10
C ARG A 8 -7.35 -57.35 -78.12
N ARG A 9 -7.49 -56.22 -78.84
CA ARG A 9 -7.53 -54.75 -78.50
C ARG A 9 -7.80 -53.92 -79.79
N ILE A 10 -8.86 -53.08 -79.80
CA ILE A 10 -8.95 -51.75 -80.50
C ILE A 10 -8.97 -51.79 -82.07
N PRO A 11 -9.49 -50.82 -82.87
CA PRO A 11 -10.17 -49.50 -82.67
C PRO A 11 -11.65 -49.47 -83.19
N ALA A 12 -12.34 -48.36 -83.54
CA ALA A 12 -12.64 -47.07 -82.85
C ALA A 12 -13.65 -46.20 -83.69
N LEU A 13 -14.16 -45.09 -83.12
CA LEU A 13 -14.89 -43.93 -83.75
C LEU A 13 -16.28 -44.14 -84.41
N GLY A 14 -17.30 -43.37 -83.94
CA GLY A 14 -18.65 -43.33 -84.55
C GLY A 14 -19.73 -42.55 -83.75
N VAL A 15 -19.77 -41.23 -83.92
CA VAL A 15 -20.58 -40.20 -83.21
C VAL A 15 -22.13 -40.34 -83.33
N HIS A 16 -22.91 -40.14 -82.24
CA HIS A 16 -23.93 -39.04 -82.13
C HIS A 16 -24.75 -38.92 -80.80
N HIS A 17 -24.90 -37.66 -80.38
CA HIS A 17 -25.81 -36.99 -79.41
C HIS A 17 -26.93 -37.74 -78.65
N LYS A 18 -27.12 -37.37 -77.36
CA LYS A 18 -28.15 -36.39 -76.92
C LYS A 18 -28.08 -35.89 -75.46
N HIS A 19 -28.47 -34.61 -75.30
CA HIS A 19 -29.00 -33.85 -74.15
C HIS A 19 -28.31 -33.71 -72.77
N GLN A 20 -28.05 -32.42 -72.46
CA GLN A 20 -27.75 -31.81 -71.14
C GLN A 20 -29.00 -31.77 -70.21
N PRO A 21 -28.86 -31.41 -68.90
CA PRO A 21 -28.68 -30.01 -68.45
C PRO A 21 -27.64 -29.82 -67.31
N LYS A 22 -26.77 -28.80 -67.30
CA LYS A 22 -27.06 -27.35 -67.17
C LYS A 22 -27.98 -26.93 -65.99
N ARG A 23 -27.91 -27.61 -64.83
CA ARG A 23 -28.52 -27.10 -63.58
C ARG A 23 -27.62 -27.05 -62.33
N LEU A 24 -26.46 -27.71 -62.31
CA LEU A 24 -25.64 -27.79 -61.09
C LEU A 24 -24.69 -26.59 -60.86
N VAL A 25 -24.24 -25.91 -61.92
CA VAL A 25 -23.17 -24.90 -61.81
C VAL A 25 -23.68 -23.56 -61.26
N SER A 26 -24.93 -23.18 -61.55
CA SER A 26 -25.48 -21.88 -61.14
C SER A 26 -25.76 -21.78 -59.63
N LEU A 27 -25.94 -22.91 -58.93
CA LEU A 27 -26.24 -22.92 -57.49
C LEU A 27 -24.99 -22.64 -56.63
N VAL A 28 -23.82 -23.11 -57.06
CA VAL A 28 -22.56 -22.97 -56.32
C VAL A 28 -22.07 -21.52 -56.31
N VAL A 29 -22.21 -20.80 -57.43
CA VAL A 29 -21.78 -19.39 -57.55
C VAL A 29 -22.60 -18.47 -56.64
N PHE A 30 -23.91 -18.71 -56.50
CA PHE A 30 -24.77 -17.90 -55.63
C PHE A 30 -24.48 -18.11 -54.13
N LEU A 31 -24.10 -19.32 -53.72
CA LEU A 31 -23.76 -19.59 -52.31
C LEU A 31 -22.47 -18.87 -51.88
N VAL A 32 -21.46 -18.81 -52.76
CA VAL A 32 -20.20 -18.10 -52.50
C VAL A 32 -20.42 -16.59 -52.42
N ALA A 33 -21.27 -16.02 -53.27
CA ALA A 33 -21.62 -14.60 -53.22
C ALA A 33 -22.40 -14.23 -51.93
N ALA A 34 -23.31 -15.08 -51.47
CA ALA A 34 -24.07 -14.85 -50.23
C ALA A 34 -23.18 -14.90 -48.98
N ILE A 35 -22.21 -15.82 -48.92
CA ILE A 35 -21.23 -15.88 -47.82
C ILE A 35 -20.34 -14.63 -47.80
N GLY A 36 -19.92 -14.14 -48.96
CA GLY A 36 -19.16 -12.88 -49.07
C GLY A 36 -19.95 -11.66 -48.61
N ALA A 37 -21.24 -11.56 -48.94
CA ALA A 37 -22.08 -10.45 -48.50
C ALA A 37 -22.34 -10.43 -46.98
N VAL A 38 -22.55 -11.60 -46.36
CA VAL A 38 -22.78 -11.70 -44.89
C VAL A 38 -21.48 -11.44 -44.09
N GLN A 39 -20.31 -11.70 -44.66
CA GLN A 39 -19.02 -11.29 -44.07
C GLN A 39 -18.78 -9.77 -44.08
N PHE A 40 -19.46 -9.00 -44.95
CA PHE A 40 -19.37 -7.54 -45.00
C PHE A 40 -20.53 -6.80 -44.31
N ALA A 41 -21.62 -7.50 -43.95
CA ALA A 41 -22.81 -6.91 -43.30
C ALA A 41 -22.78 -6.95 -41.76
N ASN A 42 -21.80 -7.62 -41.14
CA ASN A 42 -21.64 -7.68 -39.70
C ASN A 42 -20.44 -6.83 -39.23
N PRO A 43 -20.63 -5.59 -38.76
CA PRO A 43 -19.58 -4.79 -38.15
C PRO A 43 -19.32 -5.24 -36.70
N VAL A 44 -18.89 -6.49 -36.52
CA VAL A 44 -18.27 -6.93 -35.27
C VAL A 44 -16.77 -6.72 -35.39
N LEU A 45 -16.17 -6.17 -34.34
CA LEU A 45 -14.76 -5.80 -34.20
C LEU A 45 -14.32 -4.53 -34.94
N GLU A 46 -14.50 -3.39 -34.25
CA GLU A 46 -13.42 -2.38 -34.14
C GLU A 46 -12.16 -3.04 -33.50
N ARG A 47 -11.53 -3.99 -34.18
CA ARG A 47 -10.10 -4.21 -33.98
C ARG A 47 -9.41 -3.08 -34.70
N ARG A 48 -8.81 -2.18 -33.93
CA ARG A 48 -7.84 -1.19 -34.43
C ARG A 48 -6.44 -1.81 -34.30
N PRO A 49 -5.97 -2.69 -35.22
CA PRO A 49 -4.65 -3.31 -35.11
C PRO A 49 -3.53 -2.27 -35.04
N PHE A 50 -3.72 -1.11 -35.67
CA PHE A 50 -2.76 0.00 -35.66
C PHE A 50 -2.84 0.92 -34.43
N ALA A 51 -3.92 0.88 -33.63
CA ALA A 51 -3.97 1.70 -32.40
C ALA A 51 -3.02 1.16 -31.32
N MET A 52 -2.82 -0.16 -31.26
CA MET A 52 -1.86 -0.79 -30.34
C MET A 52 -0.41 -0.35 -30.59
N PHE A 53 -0.06 0.02 -31.83
CA PHE A 53 1.29 0.50 -32.17
C PHE A 53 1.49 2.01 -32.00
N MET A 54 0.42 2.77 -31.69
CA MET A 54 0.46 4.23 -31.49
C MET A 54 0.16 4.64 -30.03
N ALA A 55 -0.31 3.72 -29.20
CA ALA A 55 -0.44 3.94 -27.76
C ALA A 55 0.95 4.03 -27.12
N LYS A 56 1.45 5.26 -26.90
CA LYS A 56 2.63 5.49 -26.05
C LYS A 56 2.40 4.77 -24.71
N PRO A 57 3.26 3.82 -24.29
CA PRO A 57 3.08 3.14 -23.01
C PRO A 57 3.12 4.16 -21.86
N ILE A 58 2.52 3.81 -20.71
CA ILE A 58 2.84 4.54 -19.48
C ILE A 58 4.33 4.25 -19.18
N PRO A 59 5.16 5.28 -18.92
CA PRO A 59 6.56 5.10 -18.56
C PRO A 59 6.71 4.19 -17.33
N GLN A 60 7.92 3.72 -17.06
CA GLN A 60 8.19 3.21 -15.72
C GLN A 60 8.12 4.38 -14.74
N VAL A 61 7.26 4.23 -13.74
CA VAL A 61 7.08 5.22 -12.69
C VAL A 61 7.03 4.49 -11.36
N GLU A 62 7.85 4.97 -10.45
CA GLU A 62 7.99 4.52 -9.08
C GLU A 62 8.06 5.74 -8.15
N PRO A 63 7.76 5.62 -6.86
CA PRO A 63 8.00 6.69 -5.92
C PRO A 63 9.49 7.01 -5.87
N SER A 64 9.84 8.30 -5.84
CA SER A 64 11.22 8.75 -5.69
C SER A 64 11.79 8.31 -4.33
N ALA A 65 13.12 8.24 -4.20
CA ALA A 65 13.77 7.80 -2.96
C ALA A 65 13.44 8.68 -1.73
N ASP A 66 13.19 9.98 -1.93
CA ASP A 66 12.74 10.93 -0.91
C ASP A 66 11.25 10.77 -0.53
N ALA A 67 10.50 9.89 -1.19
CA ALA A 67 9.14 9.57 -0.82
C ALA A 67 9.04 8.84 0.53
N PHE A 68 10.11 8.16 0.97
CA PHE A 68 10.06 7.17 2.05
C PHE A 68 10.60 7.65 3.41
N GLY A 69 10.64 8.97 3.64
CA GLY A 69 11.17 9.56 4.89
C GLY A 69 12.69 9.64 4.91
N THR A 70 13.28 10.10 6.02
CA THR A 70 14.74 10.21 6.16
C THR A 70 15.40 8.85 6.35
N SER A 71 14.67 7.87 6.89
CA SER A 71 15.07 6.45 6.93
C SER A 71 15.14 5.81 5.54
N GLY A 72 14.35 6.30 4.57
CA GLY A 72 14.12 5.64 3.29
C GLY A 72 13.19 4.43 3.35
N GLU A 73 12.56 4.14 4.50
CA GLU A 73 11.84 2.89 4.78
C GLU A 73 10.37 3.10 5.22
N VAL A 74 9.84 4.33 5.19
CA VAL A 74 8.43 4.65 5.53
C VAL A 74 7.52 4.54 4.30
N LEU A 75 6.61 3.56 4.32
CA LEU A 75 5.77 3.18 3.16
C LEU A 75 4.42 3.94 3.09
N LEU A 76 4.18 4.87 4.00
CA LEU A 76 2.97 5.70 4.05
C LEU A 76 3.25 7.19 3.78
N LYS A 77 2.47 7.80 2.89
CA LYS A 77 2.18 9.25 2.93
C LYS A 77 0.87 9.49 3.65
N PHE A 78 0.84 10.49 4.51
CA PHE A 78 -0.34 10.85 5.31
C PHE A 78 -1.00 12.10 4.73
N SER A 79 -2.33 12.13 4.69
CA SER A 79 -3.06 13.31 4.20
C SER A 79 -4.43 13.42 4.84
N MET A 80 -4.86 14.65 5.13
CA MET A 80 -6.25 14.95 5.45
C MET A 80 -7.12 14.88 4.17
N PRO A 81 -8.42 14.57 4.27
CA PRO A 81 -9.28 14.41 3.10
C PRO A 81 -9.27 15.62 2.16
N GLY A 82 -9.14 15.37 0.85
CA GLY A 82 -9.19 16.39 -0.19
C GLY A 82 -8.03 17.39 -0.23
N ARG A 83 -6.95 17.15 0.51
CA ARG A 83 -5.75 18.01 0.52
C ARG A 83 -4.79 17.66 -0.60
N GLU A 84 -4.05 18.67 -1.05
CA GLU A 84 -2.85 18.47 -1.86
C GLU A 84 -1.74 17.89 -0.97
N VAL A 85 -1.04 16.88 -1.48
CA VAL A 85 0.04 16.16 -0.79
C VAL A 85 1.19 15.92 -1.77
N GLU A 86 2.41 16.02 -1.28
CA GLU A 86 3.63 15.70 -2.00
C GLU A 86 3.80 14.17 -2.11
N TYR A 87 3.88 13.71 -3.34
CA TYR A 87 4.02 12.32 -3.74
C TYR A 87 5.05 12.28 -4.88
N PRO A 88 6.35 12.43 -4.55
CA PRO A 88 7.39 12.54 -5.57
C PRO A 88 7.53 11.22 -6.34
N LEU A 89 7.64 11.32 -7.67
CA LEU A 89 7.66 10.19 -8.59
C LEU A 89 8.88 10.30 -9.53
N ALA A 90 9.64 9.21 -9.63
CA ALA A 90 10.66 9.03 -10.64
C ALA A 90 9.99 8.55 -11.95
N VAL A 91 9.95 9.40 -12.97
CA VAL A 91 9.30 9.08 -14.26
C VAL A 91 10.35 8.79 -15.33
N HIS A 92 10.48 7.52 -15.70
CA HIS A 92 11.41 7.04 -16.72
C HIS A 92 10.75 7.04 -18.10
N GLY A 93 10.72 8.21 -18.73
CA GLY A 93 10.22 8.42 -20.09
C GLY A 93 9.45 9.74 -20.22
N ASP A 94 8.65 9.85 -21.28
CA ASP A 94 7.80 11.02 -21.54
C ASP A 94 6.68 11.13 -20.47
N PRO A 95 6.65 12.19 -19.62
CA PRO A 95 5.61 12.39 -18.61
C PRO A 95 4.35 13.08 -19.17
N ALA A 96 4.35 13.54 -20.43
CA ALA A 96 3.27 14.35 -20.98
C ALA A 96 1.94 13.60 -20.98
N MET A 97 0.84 14.33 -20.70
CA MET A 97 -0.53 13.80 -20.68
C MET A 97 -0.74 12.63 -19.71
N LEU A 98 0.14 12.41 -18.73
CA LEU A 98 -0.16 11.51 -17.62
C LEU A 98 -1.29 12.10 -16.76
N SER A 99 -2.25 11.25 -16.42
CA SER A 99 -3.22 11.49 -15.36
C SER A 99 -3.04 10.46 -14.26
N TYR A 100 -3.57 10.75 -13.08
CA TYR A 100 -3.64 9.81 -11.96
C TYR A 100 -5.08 9.67 -11.46
N GLU A 101 -5.35 8.54 -10.85
CA GLU A 101 -6.56 8.25 -10.09
C GLU A 101 -6.19 7.41 -8.84
N TRP A 102 -7.00 7.48 -7.78
CA TRP A 102 -6.75 6.73 -6.55
C TRP A 102 -7.56 5.44 -6.49
N ILE A 103 -6.92 4.36 -6.03
CA ILE A 103 -7.54 3.05 -5.84
C ILE A 103 -7.44 2.67 -4.37
N ARG A 104 -8.57 2.58 -3.66
CA ARG A 104 -8.60 2.08 -2.27
C ARG A 104 -8.02 0.67 -2.22
N LEU A 105 -7.23 0.34 -1.19
CA LEU A 105 -6.77 -1.03 -0.99
C LEU A 105 -7.96 -1.99 -0.90
N GLY A 106 -7.77 -3.20 -1.45
CA GLY A 106 -8.84 -4.19 -1.62
C GLY A 106 -9.85 -3.91 -2.76
N SER A 107 -9.73 -2.79 -3.49
CA SER A 107 -10.61 -2.45 -4.62
C SER A 107 -9.84 -2.44 -5.95
N GLU A 108 -10.53 -2.75 -7.05
CA GLU A 108 -10.07 -2.47 -8.42
C GLU A 108 -10.70 -1.20 -9.01
N LYS A 109 -11.84 -0.78 -8.44
CA LYS A 109 -12.62 0.39 -8.87
C LYS A 109 -11.92 1.69 -8.49
N SER A 110 -12.00 2.66 -9.40
CA SER A 110 -11.50 3.99 -9.15
C SER A 110 -12.27 4.69 -8.03
N SER A 111 -11.54 5.30 -7.11
CA SER A 111 -12.09 6.05 -5.97
C SER A 111 -12.18 7.55 -6.25
N THR A 112 -11.57 8.02 -7.34
CA THR A 112 -11.60 9.42 -7.79
C THR A 112 -11.69 9.49 -9.31
N ALA A 113 -12.21 10.59 -9.86
CA ALA A 113 -12.01 10.87 -11.28
C ALA A 113 -10.51 11.00 -11.61
N ALA A 114 -10.12 10.70 -12.85
CA ALA A 114 -8.75 10.91 -13.31
C ALA A 114 -8.41 12.41 -13.35
N ARG A 115 -7.23 12.78 -12.83
CA ARG A 115 -6.74 14.17 -12.77
C ARG A 115 -5.37 14.26 -13.45
N PRO A 116 -5.05 15.34 -14.18
CA PRO A 116 -3.71 15.51 -14.76
C PRO A 116 -2.63 15.48 -13.68
N LEU A 117 -1.58 14.67 -13.89
CA LEU A 117 -0.39 14.69 -13.06
C LEU A 117 0.47 15.90 -13.45
N ARG A 118 0.77 16.79 -12.50
CA ARG A 118 1.51 18.03 -12.72
C ARG A 118 2.52 18.22 -11.60
N GLY A 119 3.78 17.93 -11.89
CA GLY A 119 4.83 17.90 -10.87
C GLY A 119 4.66 16.72 -9.90
N ASP A 120 5.07 16.94 -8.67
CA ASP A 120 5.14 16.01 -7.54
C ASP A 120 3.89 16.02 -6.64
N LYS A 121 2.88 16.85 -6.95
CA LYS A 121 1.70 17.03 -6.09
C LYS A 121 0.45 16.36 -6.63
N VAL A 122 -0.24 15.69 -5.72
CA VAL A 122 -1.50 14.96 -5.97
C VAL A 122 -2.53 15.36 -4.92
N VAL A 123 -3.82 15.26 -5.24
CA VAL A 123 -4.89 15.58 -4.29
C VAL A 123 -5.47 14.29 -3.73
N SER A 124 -5.54 14.18 -2.40
CA SER A 124 -6.05 13.01 -1.71
C SER A 124 -7.56 12.80 -1.93
N PRO A 125 -8.04 11.55 -1.85
CA PRO A 125 -9.48 11.25 -1.78
C PRO A 125 -10.22 11.99 -0.67
N MET A 126 -11.54 12.13 -0.82
CA MET A 126 -12.43 12.73 0.20
C MET A 126 -12.86 11.72 1.27
N ALA A 127 -12.74 10.42 0.99
CA ALA A 127 -13.01 9.34 1.94
C ALA A 127 -11.70 8.89 2.58
N ALA A 128 -11.80 8.43 3.83
CA ALA A 128 -10.65 7.92 4.58
C ALA A 128 -10.28 6.47 4.20
N GLY A 129 -9.07 6.07 4.62
CA GLY A 129 -8.50 4.76 4.39
C GLY A 129 -7.24 4.79 3.53
N PHE A 130 -6.82 3.62 3.08
CA PHE A 130 -5.55 3.42 2.37
C PHE A 130 -5.76 3.34 0.85
N TYR A 131 -4.90 4.02 0.09
CA TYR A 131 -5.01 4.16 -1.36
C TYR A 131 -3.67 3.97 -2.08
N ARG A 132 -3.69 3.32 -3.24
CA ARG A 132 -2.59 3.32 -4.21
C ARG A 132 -2.87 4.30 -5.35
N LEU A 133 -1.81 4.94 -5.84
CA LEU A 133 -1.87 5.78 -7.02
C LEU A 133 -1.92 4.89 -8.28
N ARG A 134 -2.85 5.16 -9.19
CA ARG A 134 -2.90 4.53 -10.51
C ARG A 134 -2.72 5.60 -11.59
N LEU A 135 -1.69 5.45 -12.40
CA LEU A 135 -1.44 6.29 -13.57
C LEU A 135 -2.32 5.85 -14.73
N VAL A 136 -2.73 6.83 -15.54
CA VAL A 136 -3.65 6.67 -16.67
C VAL A 136 -3.11 7.44 -17.87
N ARG A 137 -3.09 6.79 -19.04
CA ARG A 137 -2.75 7.40 -20.34
C ARG A 137 -3.63 6.76 -21.41
N GLY A 138 -4.66 7.48 -21.86
CA GLY A 138 -5.73 6.89 -22.68
C GLY A 138 -6.37 5.73 -21.93
N ASP A 139 -6.48 4.57 -22.59
CA ASP A 139 -7.03 3.35 -21.99
C ASP A 139 -6.03 2.56 -21.13
N VAL A 140 -4.73 2.89 -21.21
CA VAL A 140 -3.68 2.23 -20.43
C VAL A 140 -3.73 2.71 -18.99
N ARG A 141 -3.64 1.77 -18.05
CA ARG A 141 -3.59 2.03 -16.60
C ARG A 141 -2.42 1.25 -15.97
N ARG A 142 -1.70 1.87 -15.03
CA ARG A 142 -0.58 1.26 -14.30
C ARG A 142 -0.63 1.66 -12.82
N LEU A 143 -0.59 0.71 -11.91
CA LEU A 143 -0.42 1.01 -10.48
C LEU A 143 1.01 1.49 -10.21
N VAL A 144 1.15 2.43 -9.28
CA VAL A 144 2.42 2.77 -8.65
C VAL A 144 2.46 2.00 -7.34
N ASP A 145 3.40 1.07 -7.23
CA ASP A 145 3.60 0.24 -6.04
C ASP A 145 4.63 0.87 -5.08
N GLY A 146 4.84 0.25 -3.92
CA GLY A 146 5.81 0.68 -2.91
C GLY A 146 5.32 1.74 -1.92
N LEU A 147 4.56 2.74 -2.35
CA LEU A 147 4.04 3.82 -1.49
C LEU A 147 2.51 3.81 -1.41
N THR A 148 1.96 3.94 -0.20
CA THR A 148 0.52 4.01 0.05
C THR A 148 0.14 5.38 0.61
N LEU A 149 -0.94 5.97 0.10
CA LEU A 149 -1.56 7.15 0.69
C LEU A 149 -2.56 6.71 1.78
N ALA A 150 -2.29 7.09 3.02
CA ALA A 150 -3.22 7.01 4.13
C ALA A 150 -4.02 8.32 4.26
N VAL A 151 -5.30 8.29 3.91
CA VAL A 151 -6.22 9.40 4.14
C VAL A 151 -6.84 9.27 5.52
N LEU A 152 -6.62 10.27 6.36
CA LEU A 152 -7.06 10.28 7.75
C LEU A 152 -8.58 10.53 7.87
N VAL A 153 -9.19 9.93 8.88
CA VAL A 153 -10.46 10.44 9.44
C VAL A 153 -10.12 11.66 10.32
N PRO A 154 -10.62 12.87 9.99
CA PRO A 154 -10.33 14.07 10.77
C PRO A 154 -10.76 13.93 12.23
N PHE A 155 -9.97 14.46 13.16
CA PHE A 155 -10.29 14.41 14.59
C PHE A 155 -11.68 14.98 14.92
N GLY A 156 -12.08 16.06 14.22
CA GLY A 156 -13.41 16.67 14.35
C GLY A 156 -14.59 15.80 13.87
N ARG A 157 -14.37 14.55 13.42
CA ARG A 157 -15.41 13.54 13.19
C ARG A 157 -15.77 12.74 14.46
N LYS A 158 -15.00 12.91 15.54
CA LYS A 158 -15.24 12.28 16.84
C LYS A 158 -16.42 12.97 17.54
N GLU A 159 -17.39 12.18 17.99
CA GLU A 159 -18.60 12.61 18.68
C GLU A 159 -18.51 12.19 20.15
N GLY A 160 -18.40 13.15 21.06
CA GLY A 160 -18.15 12.87 22.48
C GLY A 160 -16.82 12.14 22.67
N ASP A 161 -16.85 10.88 23.06
CA ASP A 161 -15.68 10.01 23.21
C ASP A 161 -15.61 8.87 22.16
N MET A 162 -16.50 8.89 21.17
CA MET A 162 -16.66 7.86 20.13
C MET A 162 -16.24 8.37 18.75
N LEU A 163 -15.74 7.48 17.89
CA LEU A 163 -15.53 7.72 16.47
C LEU A 163 -16.12 6.54 15.69
N ASN A 164 -17.18 6.78 14.92
CA ASN A 164 -17.88 5.77 14.11
C ASN A 164 -18.19 4.44 14.86
N GLY A 165 -18.57 4.53 16.15
CA GLY A 165 -18.90 3.38 17.00
C GLY A 165 -17.74 2.78 17.80
N TYR A 166 -16.50 3.16 17.53
CA TYR A 166 -15.32 2.78 18.30
C TYR A 166 -15.01 3.82 19.40
N ARG A 167 -14.76 3.39 20.64
CA ARG A 167 -14.45 4.30 21.76
C ARG A 167 -12.98 4.72 21.73
N ILE A 168 -12.75 5.98 21.38
CA ILE A 168 -11.45 6.64 21.50
C ILE A 168 -11.20 7.07 22.95
N GLY A 169 -12.23 7.56 23.64
CA GLY A 169 -12.06 8.27 24.91
C GLY A 169 -11.85 9.78 24.69
N THR A 170 -11.65 10.52 25.78
CA THR A 170 -11.41 11.97 25.77
C THR A 170 -9.94 12.29 26.05
N TYR A 171 -9.30 13.05 25.17
CA TYR A 171 -7.96 13.58 25.36
C TYR A 171 -7.94 14.62 26.49
N LEU A 172 -6.80 14.74 27.17
CA LEU A 172 -6.61 15.84 28.14
C LEU A 172 -6.67 17.21 27.45
N GLY A 173 -6.19 17.28 26.20
CA GLY A 173 -6.22 18.43 25.32
C GLY A 173 -7.61 18.96 24.93
N GLU A 174 -8.67 18.14 25.04
CA GLU A 174 -10.05 18.56 24.73
C GLU A 174 -10.70 19.39 25.85
N ARG A 175 -10.05 19.51 27.00
CA ARG A 175 -10.55 20.30 28.14
C ARG A 175 -10.15 21.76 27.98
N LEU A 176 -10.92 22.69 28.55
CA LEU A 176 -10.64 24.14 28.53
C LEU A 176 -9.24 24.53 29.05
N SER A 177 -8.62 23.70 29.90
CA SER A 177 -7.26 23.89 30.41
C SER A 177 -6.20 23.02 29.73
N GLY A 178 -6.58 22.26 28.69
CA GLY A 178 -5.71 21.41 27.90
C GLY A 178 -4.69 22.23 27.12
N ARG A 179 -3.40 21.94 27.30
CA ARG A 179 -2.31 22.68 26.65
C ARG A 179 -1.78 22.03 25.37
N ARG A 180 -2.17 20.78 25.12
CA ARG A 180 -1.67 19.99 24.00
C ARG A 180 -2.80 19.68 23.03
N THR A 181 -2.58 20.02 21.76
CA THR A 181 -3.50 19.68 20.67
C THR A 181 -3.62 18.15 20.53
N PRO A 182 -4.83 17.59 20.44
CA PRO A 182 -5.05 16.21 19.99
C PRO A 182 -4.46 15.96 18.58
N PRO A 183 -4.37 14.69 18.13
CA PRO A 183 -4.03 14.37 16.73
C PRO A 183 -4.93 15.12 15.74
N GLU A 184 -4.42 15.41 14.53
CA GLU A 184 -5.23 16.01 13.47
C GLU A 184 -6.32 15.06 12.94
N GLY A 185 -6.08 13.76 13.06
CA GLY A 185 -6.96 12.68 12.62
C GLY A 185 -6.39 11.30 12.95
N PHE A 186 -7.07 10.28 12.45
CA PHE A 186 -6.79 8.87 12.71
C PHE A 186 -6.73 8.08 11.41
N LEU A 187 -5.86 7.07 11.34
CA LEU A 187 -5.97 5.98 10.38
C LEU A 187 -7.28 5.23 10.64
N GLU A 188 -8.06 4.98 9.58
CA GLU A 188 -9.20 4.05 9.64
C GLU A 188 -8.72 2.65 9.24
N ILE A 189 -8.77 1.72 10.18
CA ILE A 189 -8.17 0.39 10.03
C ILE A 189 -9.29 -0.66 10.09
N THR A 190 -9.51 -1.35 8.97
CA THR A 190 -10.42 -2.50 8.88
C THR A 190 -9.65 -3.79 9.11
N GLN A 191 -10.38 -4.91 9.27
CA GLN A 191 -9.75 -6.24 9.40
C GLN A 191 -8.89 -6.63 8.19
N ALA A 192 -9.23 -6.13 6.99
CA ALA A 192 -8.45 -6.36 5.78
C ALA A 192 -7.11 -5.60 5.76
N ASP A 193 -7.00 -4.51 6.53
CA ASP A 193 -5.80 -3.66 6.56
C ASP A 193 -4.73 -4.18 7.53
N LEU A 194 -5.04 -5.14 8.43
CA LEU A 194 -4.13 -5.59 9.50
C LEU A 194 -2.74 -6.02 9.03
N GLY A 195 -2.64 -6.65 7.86
CA GLY A 195 -1.37 -7.06 7.27
C GLY A 195 -0.65 -5.97 6.48
N LEU A 196 -1.17 -4.74 6.43
CA LEU A 196 -0.57 -3.63 5.69
C LEU A 196 0.75 -3.22 6.33
N GLN A 197 1.83 -3.43 5.57
CA GLN A 197 3.17 -2.97 5.89
C GLN A 197 3.23 -1.44 5.76
N ILE A 198 3.62 -0.73 6.82
CA ILE A 198 3.64 0.75 6.90
C ILE A 198 5.06 1.32 6.96
N THR A 199 6.03 0.51 7.39
CA THR A 199 7.47 0.70 7.19
C THR A 199 8.09 -0.66 6.87
N LYS A 200 9.37 -0.74 6.51
CA LYS A 200 10.05 -2.03 6.28
C LYS A 200 9.86 -3.07 7.38
N HIS A 201 9.86 -2.66 8.65
CA HIS A 201 9.70 -3.59 9.79
C HIS A 201 8.30 -3.55 10.42
N LEU A 202 7.51 -2.48 10.26
CA LEU A 202 6.24 -2.27 10.98
C LEU A 202 5.01 -2.45 10.11
N LYS A 203 3.94 -3.01 10.71
CA LYS A 203 2.60 -3.13 10.14
C LYS A 203 1.63 -2.18 10.85
N VAL A 204 0.49 -1.91 10.20
CA VAL A 204 -0.56 -1.07 10.80
C VAL A 204 -1.18 -1.70 12.04
N SER A 205 -1.16 -3.03 12.16
CA SER A 205 -1.58 -3.78 13.35
C SER A 205 -0.86 -3.35 14.63
N ASP A 206 0.41 -2.98 14.51
CA ASP A 206 1.33 -2.69 15.60
C ASP A 206 0.96 -1.36 16.31
N PHE A 207 0.12 -0.57 15.64
CA PHE A 207 -0.46 0.67 16.12
C PHE A 207 -1.92 0.53 16.56
N LEU A 208 -2.49 -0.67 16.60
CA LEU A 208 -3.82 -0.86 17.18
C LEU A 208 -3.77 -0.84 18.71
N THR A 209 -4.78 -0.23 19.31
CA THR A 209 -4.97 -0.30 20.77
C THR A 209 -5.40 -1.70 21.18
N HIS A 210 -4.66 -2.29 22.12
CA HIS A 210 -4.93 -3.60 22.72
C HIS A 210 -6.11 -3.55 23.73
N ASP A 211 -7.28 -3.15 23.24
CA ASP A 211 -8.54 -3.12 23.99
C ASP A 211 -9.43 -4.34 23.71
N SER A 212 -10.44 -4.52 24.56
CA SER A 212 -11.48 -5.55 24.40
C SER A 212 -12.68 -5.03 23.59
N GLN A 213 -12.49 -4.10 22.65
CA GLN A 213 -13.56 -3.61 21.78
C GLN A 213 -13.65 -4.46 20.51
N ASP A 214 -14.82 -5.06 20.28
CA ASP A 214 -15.14 -5.84 19.08
C ASP A 214 -15.59 -4.97 17.88
N ALA A 215 -15.77 -3.66 18.11
CA ALA A 215 -16.21 -2.71 17.07
C ALA A 215 -15.13 -2.52 15.99
N TRP A 216 -15.58 -2.49 14.73
CA TRP A 216 -14.78 -2.18 13.55
C TRP A 216 -15.46 -1.11 12.69
N PRO A 217 -14.70 -0.26 11.97
CA PRO A 217 -13.24 -0.18 11.96
C PRO A 217 -12.64 0.30 13.29
N LYS A 218 -11.36 -0.02 13.52
CA LYS A 218 -10.57 0.55 14.61
C LYS A 218 -9.78 1.77 14.10
N TYR A 219 -9.31 2.58 15.04
CA TYR A 219 -8.69 3.86 14.73
C TYR A 219 -7.39 4.06 15.50
N ALA A 220 -6.36 4.56 14.82
CA ALA A 220 -5.06 4.86 15.40
C ALA A 220 -4.51 6.21 14.94
N ALA A 221 -4.01 7.04 15.85
CA ALA A 221 -3.13 8.15 15.49
C ALA A 221 -1.71 7.59 15.31
N VAL A 222 -1.02 7.98 14.24
CA VAL A 222 0.35 7.53 13.94
C VAL A 222 1.15 8.71 13.41
N SER A 223 2.30 8.98 14.03
CA SER A 223 3.22 10.05 13.63
C SER A 223 4.21 9.55 12.58
N PRO A 224 4.33 10.19 11.40
CA PRO A 224 5.37 9.84 10.42
C PRO A 224 6.79 9.94 11.01
N ARG A 225 7.02 10.89 11.92
CA ARG A 225 8.32 11.08 12.60
C ARG A 225 8.66 9.94 13.56
N LEU A 226 7.66 9.28 14.14
CA LEU A 226 7.90 8.08 14.95
C LEU A 226 8.31 6.91 14.07
N LEU A 227 7.58 6.67 12.97
CA LEU A 227 7.89 5.59 12.01
C LEU A 227 9.33 5.72 11.49
N ASP A 228 9.69 6.93 11.04
CA ASP A 228 11.02 7.24 10.51
C ASP A 228 12.13 7.06 11.56
N LYS A 229 11.87 7.50 12.81
CA LYS A 229 12.79 7.32 13.93
C LYS A 229 13.01 5.85 14.30
N LEU A 230 11.94 5.04 14.29
CA LEU A 230 12.04 3.61 14.59
C LEU A 230 12.90 2.90 13.53
N GLU A 231 12.67 3.16 12.24
CA GLU A 231 13.50 2.61 11.16
C GLU A 231 14.97 3.06 11.24
N LEU A 232 15.25 4.33 11.57
CA LEU A 232 16.62 4.80 11.81
C LEU A 232 17.29 4.12 13.01
N VAL A 233 16.55 3.82 14.09
CA VAL A 233 17.06 3.07 15.24
C VAL A 233 17.36 1.62 14.87
N ILE A 234 16.50 0.98 14.07
CA ILE A 234 16.73 -0.38 13.54
C ILE A 234 17.97 -0.41 12.63
N ALA A 235 18.13 0.58 11.76
CA ALA A 235 19.29 0.72 10.89
C ALA A 235 20.60 0.95 11.68
N GLU A 236 20.58 1.80 12.71
CA GLU A 236 21.73 2.03 13.59
C GLU A 236 22.16 0.73 14.31
N ILE A 237 21.21 0.00 14.92
CA ILE A 237 21.48 -1.30 15.58
C ILE A 237 22.03 -2.33 14.56
N SER A 238 21.45 -2.37 13.37
CA SER A 238 21.89 -3.27 12.30
C SER A 238 23.33 -2.98 11.86
N SER A 239 23.71 -1.70 11.80
CA SER A 239 25.08 -1.29 11.45
C SER A 239 26.14 -1.82 12.42
N TRP A 240 25.81 -1.97 13.70
CA TRP A 240 26.74 -2.48 14.72
C TRP A 240 26.93 -4.00 14.66
N ARG A 241 25.98 -4.73 14.08
CA ARG A 241 26.03 -6.20 13.93
C ARG A 241 26.98 -6.65 12.80
N GLY A 242 27.35 -5.75 11.89
CA GLY A 242 28.39 -5.98 10.88
C GLY A 242 28.09 -7.07 9.85
N SER A 243 26.81 -7.40 9.62
CA SER A 243 26.39 -8.46 8.71
C SER A 243 25.47 -7.93 7.60
N ASP A 244 25.81 -8.21 6.33
CA ASP A 244 24.94 -7.97 5.15
C ASP A 244 23.68 -8.86 5.12
N ILE A 245 23.53 -9.75 6.11
CA ILE A 245 22.29 -10.49 6.32
C ILE A 245 21.21 -9.46 6.70
N PRO A 246 20.06 -9.41 6.00
CA PRO A 246 18.93 -8.60 6.43
C PRO A 246 18.59 -8.98 7.86
N VAL A 247 18.86 -8.08 8.81
CA VAL A 247 18.55 -8.30 10.22
C VAL A 247 17.03 -8.30 10.29
N ALA A 248 16.43 -9.50 10.26
CA ALA A 248 15.11 -9.74 10.79
C ALA A 248 15.21 -9.48 12.30
N LEU A 249 15.20 -8.20 12.65
CA LEU A 249 15.23 -7.72 14.01
C LEU A 249 13.93 -8.22 14.63
N ASP A 250 14.03 -9.12 15.60
CA ASP A 250 12.85 -9.59 16.31
C ASP A 250 12.32 -8.43 17.14
N MET A 251 11.36 -7.73 16.54
CA MET A 251 10.77 -6.51 17.04
C MET A 251 9.28 -6.75 17.31
N ASP A 252 8.91 -6.72 18.58
CA ASP A 252 7.52 -6.66 18.99
C ASP A 252 7.17 -5.24 19.46
N VAL A 253 6.04 -4.74 18.98
CA VAL A 253 5.46 -3.48 19.43
C VAL A 253 4.39 -3.81 20.45
N HIS A 254 4.79 -3.86 21.72
CA HIS A 254 3.86 -4.06 22.83
C HIS A 254 2.73 -3.03 22.83
N SER A 255 3.01 -1.80 22.38
CA SER A 255 2.01 -0.74 22.20
C SER A 255 2.51 0.42 21.35
N GLY A 256 1.97 0.58 20.13
CA GLY A 256 2.05 1.82 19.37
C GLY A 256 1.08 2.85 19.92
N PHE A 257 -0.10 2.98 19.30
CA PHE A 257 -1.14 3.90 19.76
C PHE A 257 -2.04 3.29 20.86
N ARG A 258 -2.30 4.09 21.91
CA ARG A 258 -3.27 3.78 22.98
C ARG A 258 -4.37 4.82 22.98
N SER A 259 -5.60 4.41 22.70
CA SER A 259 -6.77 5.29 22.83
C SER A 259 -6.82 5.91 24.25
N PRO A 260 -7.22 7.20 24.40
CA PRO A 260 -7.45 7.79 25.71
C PRO A 260 -8.41 7.02 26.63
N ASP A 261 -9.27 6.16 26.10
CA ASP A 261 -10.05 5.22 26.90
C ASP A 261 -9.18 4.14 27.53
N HIS A 262 -8.49 3.36 26.71
CA HIS A 262 -7.63 2.27 27.14
C HIS A 262 -6.47 2.78 28.02
N ASN A 263 -5.87 3.94 27.69
CA ASN A 263 -4.75 4.50 28.44
C ASN A 263 -5.09 4.80 29.92
N ARG A 264 -6.37 5.05 30.27
CA ARG A 264 -6.80 5.21 31.68
C ARG A 264 -6.84 3.90 32.47
N GLN A 265 -6.91 2.77 31.77
CA GLN A 265 -6.98 1.42 32.34
C GLN A 265 -5.57 0.84 32.55
N VAL A 266 -4.57 1.32 31.80
CA VAL A 266 -3.17 0.91 31.93
C VAL A 266 -2.57 1.39 33.27
N ARG A 267 -2.23 0.43 34.14
CA ARG A 267 -1.67 0.69 35.47
C ARG A 267 -0.37 1.50 35.38
N ARG A 268 -0.33 2.65 36.08
CA ARG A 268 0.77 3.64 36.10
C ARG A 268 1.01 4.40 34.77
N ALA A 269 0.16 4.27 33.76
CA ALA A 269 0.27 5.12 32.57
C ALA A 269 0.06 6.60 32.93
N ALA A 270 0.83 7.49 32.29
CA ALA A 270 0.59 8.91 32.38
C ALA A 270 -0.76 9.26 31.74
N ARG A 271 -1.56 10.11 32.38
CA ARG A 271 -2.86 10.56 31.83
C ARG A 271 -2.70 11.26 30.47
N ASP A 272 -1.57 11.92 30.26
CA ASP A 272 -1.20 12.59 29.01
C ASP A 272 -0.04 11.85 28.31
N SER A 273 -0.14 10.51 28.24
CA SER A 273 0.84 9.64 27.60
C SER A 273 0.94 9.87 26.10
N GLN A 274 2.17 9.80 25.57
CA GLN A 274 2.49 9.99 24.15
C GLN A 274 1.79 8.98 23.22
N HIS A 275 1.56 7.75 23.67
CA HIS A 275 0.84 6.75 22.87
C HIS A 275 -0.58 7.19 22.45
N GLN A 276 -1.20 8.13 23.18
CA GLN A 276 -2.50 8.70 22.77
C GLN A 276 -2.39 9.58 21.53
N TYR A 277 -1.20 10.15 21.27
CA TYR A 277 -0.96 11.10 20.20
C TYR A 277 -0.29 10.46 18.97
N GLY A 278 0.01 9.15 19.02
CA GLY A 278 0.63 8.42 17.92
C GLY A 278 2.13 8.68 17.74
N ASP A 279 2.76 9.40 18.66
CA ASP A 279 4.17 9.79 18.60
C ASP A 279 5.09 8.94 19.49
N ALA A 280 4.59 7.85 20.09
CA ALA A 280 5.36 6.85 20.85
C ALA A 280 5.10 5.39 20.45
N ALA A 281 6.08 4.53 20.73
CA ALA A 281 5.96 3.09 20.75
C ALA A 281 6.72 2.47 21.95
N ASP A 282 6.15 1.44 22.56
CA ASP A 282 6.81 0.55 23.51
C ASP A 282 7.31 -0.68 22.72
N VAL A 283 8.63 -0.86 22.61
CA VAL A 283 9.24 -1.86 21.72
C VAL A 283 10.15 -2.83 22.48
N THR A 284 10.16 -4.10 22.09
CA THR A 284 11.23 -5.04 22.42
C THR A 284 11.99 -5.39 21.16
N ILE A 285 13.31 -5.37 21.25
CA ILE A 285 14.23 -5.62 20.13
C ILE A 285 15.31 -6.55 20.67
N ASP A 286 15.55 -7.68 20.02
CA ASP A 286 16.85 -8.36 20.11
C ASP A 286 17.87 -7.44 19.41
N ALA A 287 18.84 -6.89 20.15
CA ALA A 287 19.81 -5.94 19.62
C ALA A 287 21.20 -6.56 19.39
N ASN A 288 21.57 -7.59 20.14
CA ASN A 288 22.87 -8.26 20.04
C ASN A 288 22.91 -9.49 19.11
N GLY A 289 21.77 -10.12 18.84
CA GLY A 289 21.59 -11.28 17.96
C GLY A 289 21.62 -12.63 18.63
N ASP A 290 21.52 -12.72 19.97
CA ASP A 290 21.62 -13.98 20.70
C ASP A 290 20.29 -14.75 20.84
N GLY A 291 19.19 -14.21 20.29
CA GLY A 291 17.84 -14.79 20.33
C GLY A 291 17.12 -14.58 21.66
N ARG A 292 17.56 -13.64 22.51
CA ARG A 292 16.93 -13.33 23.80
C ARG A 292 16.81 -11.84 24.03
N ILE A 293 15.64 -11.40 24.49
CA ILE A 293 15.43 -10.03 24.96
C ILE A 293 16.04 -9.87 26.36
N SER A 294 17.10 -9.06 26.47
CA SER A 294 17.81 -8.83 27.73
C SER A 294 17.95 -7.35 28.10
N VAL A 295 18.51 -7.09 29.29
CA VAL A 295 18.89 -5.74 29.75
C VAL A 295 20.04 -5.16 28.91
N MET A 296 20.82 -5.99 28.22
CA MET A 296 21.83 -5.51 27.27
C MET A 296 21.17 -4.88 26.06
N ASP A 297 20.13 -5.53 25.52
CA ASP A 297 19.43 -5.08 24.33
C ASP A 297 18.69 -3.77 24.57
N SER A 298 18.01 -3.63 25.71
CA SER A 298 17.39 -2.34 26.08
C SER A 298 18.42 -1.21 26.18
N LYS A 299 19.66 -1.48 26.58
CA LYS A 299 20.74 -0.48 26.59
C LYS A 299 21.27 -0.18 25.19
N MET A 300 21.38 -1.19 24.32
CA MET A 300 21.78 -1.04 22.92
C MET A 300 20.75 -0.22 22.15
N VAL A 301 19.46 -0.54 22.24
CA VAL A 301 18.37 0.27 21.68
C VAL A 301 18.41 1.69 22.24
N GLY A 302 18.61 1.84 23.56
CA GLY A 302 18.75 3.15 24.19
C GLY A 302 19.91 3.98 23.62
N LEU A 303 21.06 3.37 23.38
CA LEU A 303 22.20 4.03 22.74
C LEU A 303 21.91 4.39 21.28
N ALA A 304 21.22 3.53 20.53
CA ALA A 304 20.85 3.78 19.14
C ALA A 304 19.91 4.99 19.04
N VAL A 305 18.93 5.10 19.94
CA VAL A 305 18.06 6.29 20.05
C VAL A 305 18.87 7.57 20.31
N GLU A 306 19.88 7.54 21.20
CA GLU A 306 20.73 8.72 21.44
C GLU A 306 21.55 9.11 20.18
N ILE A 307 22.08 8.13 19.44
CA ILE A 307 22.84 8.39 18.20
C ILE A 307 21.91 8.91 17.08
N VAL A 308 20.73 8.33 16.93
CA VAL A 308 19.72 8.79 15.96
C VAL A 308 19.28 10.21 16.30
N GLU A 309 18.99 10.54 17.56
CA GLU A 309 18.62 11.92 17.95
C GLU A 309 19.78 12.94 17.77
N LEU A 310 21.04 12.50 17.81
CA LEU A 310 22.20 13.36 17.50
C LEU A 310 22.36 13.61 16.00
N LYS A 311 22.09 12.60 15.15
CA LYS A 311 22.12 12.71 13.69
C LYS A 311 20.87 13.43 13.13
N HIS A 312 19.74 13.29 13.82
CA HIS A 312 18.41 13.76 13.44
C HIS A 312 17.75 14.52 14.61
N PRO A 313 18.19 15.76 14.92
CA PRO A 313 17.66 16.55 16.03
C PRO A 313 16.15 16.81 15.94
N GLU A 314 15.59 16.80 14.72
CA GLU A 314 14.15 16.86 14.46
C GLU A 314 13.37 15.63 14.94
N LEU A 315 14.03 14.50 15.22
CA LEU A 315 13.41 13.29 15.76
C LEU A 315 13.55 13.18 17.30
N VAL A 316 14.07 14.21 17.96
CA VAL A 316 14.26 14.24 19.43
C VAL A 316 12.97 13.95 20.21
N GLY A 317 13.06 13.14 21.26
CA GLY A 317 11.93 12.87 22.12
C GLY A 317 12.25 12.13 23.42
N GLY A 318 11.28 11.39 23.93
CA GLY A 318 11.38 10.58 25.13
C GLY A 318 12.01 9.21 24.87
N LEU A 319 12.82 8.76 25.82
CA LEU A 319 13.38 7.41 25.88
C LEU A 319 13.26 6.89 27.33
N GLY A 320 12.54 5.77 27.49
CA GLY A 320 12.33 5.10 28.76
C GLY A 320 12.83 3.67 28.73
N LEU A 321 13.75 3.31 29.62
CA LEU A 321 14.24 1.92 29.73
C LEU A 321 13.48 1.19 30.84
N TYR A 322 12.72 0.15 30.47
CA TYR A 322 11.96 -0.67 31.40
C TYR A 322 12.58 -2.06 31.46
N THR A 323 13.15 -2.42 32.60
CA THR A 323 13.91 -3.68 32.73
C THR A 323 13.35 -4.55 33.85
N SER A 324 12.86 -5.74 33.49
CA SER A 324 12.25 -6.67 34.45
C SER A 324 12.70 -8.11 34.17
N ARG A 325 13.10 -8.81 35.24
CA ARG A 325 13.42 -10.25 35.18
C ARG A 325 12.18 -11.15 35.06
N ARG A 326 10.97 -10.61 35.22
CA ARG A 326 9.72 -11.38 35.28
C ARG A 326 8.73 -11.09 34.14
N SER A 327 8.78 -9.89 33.57
CA SER A 327 7.77 -9.40 32.61
C SER A 327 8.36 -8.94 31.28
N GLY A 328 9.58 -9.39 30.94
CA GLY A 328 10.33 -8.85 29.80
C GLY A 328 10.96 -7.49 30.08
N SER A 329 11.91 -7.08 29.22
CA SER A 329 12.47 -5.74 29.21
C SER A 329 12.11 -5.07 27.89
N TYR A 330 11.63 -3.84 27.93
CA TYR A 330 11.18 -3.08 26.76
C TYR A 330 11.68 -1.63 26.83
N VAL A 331 11.63 -0.96 25.68
CA VAL A 331 12.06 0.42 25.52
C VAL A 331 10.91 1.26 25.00
N HIS A 332 10.55 2.29 25.76
CA HIS A 332 9.69 3.36 25.27
C HIS A 332 10.52 4.27 24.39
N ILE A 333 10.07 4.51 23.15
CA ILE A 333 10.64 5.49 22.22
C ILE A 333 9.53 6.44 21.79
N ASP A 334 9.76 7.76 21.84
CA ASP A 334 8.86 8.74 21.25
C ASP A 334 9.58 9.89 20.54
N ALA A 335 8.83 10.62 19.70
CA ALA A 335 9.32 11.73 18.88
C ALA A 335 8.70 13.09 19.27
N ARG A 336 8.46 13.31 20.58
CA ARG A 336 7.69 14.46 21.11
C ARG A 336 8.28 15.86 20.88
N GLY A 337 9.43 15.99 20.23
CA GLY A 337 10.14 17.27 20.03
C GLY A 337 10.85 17.80 21.28
N GLN A 338 10.94 17.03 22.36
CA GLN A 338 11.66 17.38 23.58
C GLN A 338 12.36 16.17 24.17
N ARG A 339 13.66 16.29 24.45
CA ARG A 339 14.47 15.23 25.06
C ARG A 339 14.01 14.93 26.49
N VAL A 340 13.56 13.70 26.76
CA VAL A 340 13.18 13.23 28.10
C VAL A 340 13.77 11.82 28.31
N ARG A 341 14.30 11.53 29.51
CA ARG A 341 14.94 10.25 29.84
C ARG A 341 14.46 9.72 31.19
N TRP A 342 14.12 8.44 31.27
CA TRP A 342 13.74 7.78 32.52
C TRP A 342 14.06 6.28 32.52
N ARG A 343 13.90 5.65 33.69
CA ARG A 343 13.96 4.21 33.91
C ARG A 343 12.76 3.81 34.76
N GLY A 344 12.14 2.66 34.47
CA GLY A 344 10.89 2.20 35.11
C GLY A 344 11.00 0.84 35.80
#